data_AF-A0A9Q3DQI3-F1
#
_entry.id   AF-A0A9Q3DQI3-F1
#
_cell.length_a   1.000
_cell.length_b   1.000
_cell.length_c   1.000
_cell.angle_alpha   90.00
_cell.angle_beta   90.00
_cell.angle_gamma   90.00
#
_symmetry.space_group_name_H-M   'P 1'
#
loop_
_entity.id
_entity.type
_entity.pdbx_description
1 polymer ?
#
loop_
_entity_poly.entity_id
_entity_poly.type
_entity_poly.pdbx_seq_one_letter_code
_entity_poly.pdbx_strand_id
1 'polypeptide(L)'
;MMEQMTQFMGQLTQAVSPRDTSKAPEFKNSSMKAPDSFDGTQAYKLRGFIQSFQLIFYNDPGNFFSDRKKVLYSTSFLTSRAGKWIEPYLSDISNEDPSYLLNNWQLFETLLFTLFGDPNEVRKTEKESHNLRMKESDQVSLYIADFRSLIAGIGY
;
A
#
# COMPACT_ATOMS: atom_id res chain seq x y z
N MET A 1 12.30 24.78 -15.61
CA MET A 1 11.89 23.36 -15.75
C MET A 1 10.93 22.94 -14.63
N MET A 2 11.23 23.20 -13.34
CA MET A 2 10.24 22.99 -12.24
C MET A 2 8.96 23.82 -12.37
N GLU A 3 9.07 25.08 -12.83
CA GLU A 3 7.93 25.98 -12.99
C GLU A 3 6.87 25.47 -13.98
N GLN A 4 7.30 24.84 -15.08
CA GLN A 4 6.38 24.26 -16.07
C GLN A 4 5.61 23.06 -15.51
N MET A 5 6.24 22.23 -14.68
CA MET A 5 5.57 21.10 -14.02
C MET A 5 4.53 21.58 -13.01
N THR A 6 4.84 22.62 -12.23
CA THR A 6 3.89 23.21 -11.28
C THR A 6 2.68 23.79 -12.00
N GLN A 7 2.90 24.46 -13.13
CA GLN A 7 1.83 25.03 -13.94
C GLN A 7 0.93 23.97 -14.57
N PHE A 8 1.51 22.89 -15.10
CA PHE A 8 0.77 21.78 -15.67
C PHE A 8 -0.09 21.04 -14.63
N MET A 9 0.45 20.85 -13.43
CA MET A 9 -0.28 20.26 -12.30
C MET A 9 -1.45 21.13 -11.83
N GLY A 10 -1.27 22.45 -11.84
CA GLY A 10 -2.33 23.40 -11.48
C GLY A 10 -3.49 23.46 -12.46
N GLN A 11 -3.28 23.08 -13.73
CA GLN A 11 -4.35 23.03 -14.73
C GLN A 11 -5.19 21.75 -14.63
N LEU A 12 -4.61 20.63 -14.20
CA LEU A 12 -5.33 19.37 -14.02
C LEU A 12 -6.27 19.37 -12.81
N THR A 13 -5.99 20.17 -11.78
CA THR A 13 -6.82 20.26 -10.57
C THR A 13 -8.07 21.13 -10.73
N GLN A 14 -8.08 22.07 -11.67
CA GLN A 14 -9.20 23.00 -11.87
C GLN A 14 -10.40 22.40 -12.61
N ALA A 15 -10.30 21.16 -13.13
CA ALA A 15 -11.37 20.49 -13.86
C ALA A 15 -12.40 19.76 -12.96
N VAL A 16 -12.24 19.77 -11.64
CA VAL A 16 -13.14 19.05 -10.71
C VAL A 16 -13.94 20.04 -9.87
N SER A 17 -15.13 20.40 -10.36
CA SER A 17 -16.12 21.16 -9.58
C SER A 17 -16.83 20.25 -8.57
N PRO A 18 -17.08 20.68 -7.32
CA PRO A 18 -17.69 19.82 -6.31
C PRO A 18 -19.19 19.65 -6.55
N ARG A 19 -19.67 18.39 -6.59
CA ARG A 19 -21.09 18.02 -6.56
C ARG A 19 -21.51 17.70 -5.13
N ASP A 20 -22.70 18.17 -4.76
CA ASP A 20 -23.39 17.98 -3.47
C ASP A 20 -23.25 16.57 -2.88
N THR A 21 -22.75 16.47 -1.64
CA THR A 21 -22.58 15.22 -0.90
C THR A 21 -23.64 15.08 0.20
N SER A 22 -24.77 14.42 -0.08
CA SER A 22 -25.58 13.86 0.99
C SER A 22 -25.86 12.36 0.73
N LYS A 23 -25.27 11.53 1.61
CA LYS A 23 -25.09 10.05 1.61
C LYS A 23 -23.90 9.50 0.79
N ALA A 24 -22.79 9.18 1.45
CA ALA A 24 -21.77 8.22 0.96
C ALA A 24 -21.33 7.35 2.15
N PRO A 25 -21.48 6.01 2.06
CA PRO A 25 -20.49 5.22 1.35
C PRO A 25 -21.13 4.39 0.25
N GLU A 26 -20.60 4.47 -0.98
CA GLU A 26 -20.77 3.39 -1.94
C GLU A 26 -19.70 3.47 -3.05
N PHE A 27 -18.71 2.58 -2.99
CA PHE A 27 -18.37 1.83 -4.20
C PHE A 27 -17.85 0.44 -3.86
N LYS A 28 -18.63 -0.58 -4.16
CA LYS A 28 -18.20 -1.96 -4.37
C LYS A 28 -18.94 -2.43 -5.60
N ASN A 29 -18.35 -3.26 -6.45
CA ASN A 29 -19.12 -4.23 -7.23
C ASN A 29 -18.21 -5.42 -7.54
N SER A 30 -18.20 -6.39 -6.62
CA SER A 30 -17.86 -7.82 -6.74
C SER A 30 -16.65 -8.31 -7.56
N SER A 31 -15.75 -7.44 -8.05
CA SER A 31 -14.66 -7.84 -8.97
C SER A 31 -13.35 -7.10 -8.75
N MET A 32 -13.10 -6.56 -7.55
CA MET A 32 -11.73 -6.17 -7.21
C MET A 32 -10.84 -7.41 -7.31
N LYS A 33 -9.77 -7.31 -8.10
CA LYS A 33 -8.80 -8.41 -8.23
C LYS A 33 -8.31 -8.77 -6.83
N ALA A 34 -8.37 -10.06 -6.50
CA ALA A 34 -7.80 -10.55 -5.27
C ALA A 34 -6.29 -10.21 -5.23
N PRO A 35 -5.75 -9.84 -4.05
CA PRO A 35 -4.31 -9.68 -3.86
C PRO A 35 -3.55 -10.94 -4.28
N ASP A 36 -2.36 -10.77 -4.82
CA ASP A 36 -1.44 -11.89 -5.03
C ASP A 36 -0.91 -12.35 -3.66
N SER A 37 -0.65 -13.65 -3.48
CA SER A 37 -0.09 -14.16 -2.23
C SER A 37 1.34 -13.68 -1.99
N PHE A 38 1.72 -13.55 -0.71
CA PHE A 38 3.06 -13.17 -0.30
C PHE A 38 3.72 -14.28 0.51
N ASP A 39 4.84 -14.79 0.01
CA ASP A 39 5.55 -15.94 0.59
C ASP A 39 6.67 -15.55 1.58
N GLY A 40 6.99 -14.26 1.68
CA GLY A 40 8.07 -13.72 2.52
C GLY A 40 9.47 -13.78 1.91
N THR A 41 9.63 -14.03 0.61
CA THR A 41 10.96 -14.16 -0.03
C THR A 41 11.39 -12.92 -0.81
N GLN A 42 10.45 -12.21 -1.44
CA GLN A 42 10.73 -11.09 -2.32
C GLN A 42 10.31 -9.77 -1.68
N ALA A 43 11.20 -9.18 -0.89
CA ALA A 43 10.94 -7.96 -0.11
C ALA A 43 10.33 -6.81 -0.93
N TYR A 44 10.80 -6.60 -2.17
CA TYR A 44 10.29 -5.56 -3.07
C TYR A 44 8.80 -5.71 -3.45
N LYS A 45 8.19 -6.90 -3.24
CA LYS A 45 6.75 -7.13 -3.48
C LYS A 45 5.88 -6.76 -2.28
N LEU A 46 6.46 -6.62 -1.09
CA LEU A 46 5.72 -6.40 0.16
C LEU A 46 4.88 -5.12 0.11
N ARG A 47 5.44 -4.05 -0.46
CA ARG A 47 4.72 -2.78 -0.59
C ARG A 47 3.47 -2.90 -1.46
N GLY A 48 3.58 -3.52 -2.63
CA GLY A 48 2.44 -3.76 -3.52
C GLY A 48 1.40 -4.70 -2.89
N PHE A 49 1.85 -5.69 -2.13
CA PHE A 49 0.99 -6.57 -1.34
C PHE A 49 0.14 -5.78 -0.35
N ILE A 50 0.74 -4.95 0.51
CA ILE A 50 0.00 -4.12 1.48
C ILE A 50 -0.93 -3.12 0.80
N GLN A 51 -0.46 -2.43 -0.24
CA GLN A 51 -1.27 -1.44 -0.98
C GLN A 51 -2.54 -2.05 -1.59
N SER A 52 -2.46 -3.30 -2.06
CA SER A 52 -3.63 -3.99 -2.61
C SER A 52 -4.74 -4.17 -1.56
N PHE A 53 -4.38 -4.45 -0.31
CA PHE A 53 -5.36 -4.53 0.80
C PHE A 53 -5.91 -3.18 1.20
N GLN A 54 -5.07 -2.15 1.30
CA GLN A 54 -5.54 -0.81 1.61
C GLN A 54 -6.62 -0.37 0.61
N LEU A 55 -6.41 -0.61 -0.69
CA LEU A 55 -7.41 -0.33 -1.72
C LEU A 55 -8.72 -1.08 -1.47
N ILE A 56 -8.66 -2.37 -1.13
CA ILE A 56 -9.84 -3.19 -0.83
C ILE A 56 -10.58 -2.66 0.40
N PHE A 57 -9.86 -2.28 1.45
CA PHE A 57 -10.46 -1.78 2.69
C PHE A 57 -11.12 -0.41 2.50
N TYR A 58 -10.49 0.48 1.74
CA TYR A 58 -11.09 1.77 1.38
C TYR A 58 -12.31 1.62 0.48
N ASN A 59 -12.30 0.64 -0.43
CA ASN A 59 -13.42 0.33 -1.29
C ASN A 59 -14.59 -0.31 -0.50
N ASP A 60 -14.28 -1.13 0.49
CA ASP A 60 -15.26 -1.85 1.30
C ASP A 60 -15.12 -1.57 2.81
N PRO A 61 -15.42 -0.33 3.25
CA PRO A 61 -15.33 0.02 4.67
C PRO A 61 -16.38 -0.73 5.51
N GLY A 62 -17.49 -1.16 4.90
CA GLY A 62 -18.57 -1.87 5.58
C GLY A 62 -18.23 -3.32 5.95
N ASN A 63 -17.42 -4.03 5.17
CA ASN A 63 -16.91 -5.36 5.55
C ASN A 63 -15.61 -5.25 6.34
N PHE A 64 -14.78 -4.24 6.09
CA PHE A 64 -13.48 -4.04 6.73
C PHE A 64 -13.47 -2.91 7.77
N PHE A 65 -14.56 -2.78 8.55
CA PHE A 65 -14.72 -1.72 9.56
C PHE A 65 -13.79 -1.86 10.76
N SER A 66 -13.25 -3.06 11.02
CA SER A 66 -12.35 -3.31 12.15
C SER A 66 -11.01 -3.82 11.67
N ASP A 67 -9.96 -3.46 12.42
CA ASP A 67 -8.60 -3.90 12.14
C ASP A 67 -8.47 -5.41 12.20
N ARG A 68 -9.20 -6.07 13.10
CA ARG A 68 -9.24 -7.52 13.14
C ARG A 68 -9.66 -8.16 11.82
N LYS A 69 -10.70 -7.63 11.18
CA LYS A 69 -11.15 -8.15 9.87
C LYS A 69 -10.13 -7.90 8.78
N LYS A 70 -9.47 -6.73 8.80
CA LYS A 70 -8.38 -6.40 7.87
C LYS A 70 -7.22 -7.39 8.02
N VAL A 71 -6.72 -7.57 9.24
CA VAL A 71 -5.59 -8.46 9.52
C VAL A 71 -5.96 -9.90 9.15
N LEU A 72 -7.08 -10.44 9.63
CA LEU A 72 -7.49 -11.82 9.31
C LEU A 72 -7.58 -12.05 7.80
N TYR A 73 -8.20 -11.13 7.06
CA TYR A 73 -8.28 -11.24 5.61
C TYR A 73 -6.89 -11.17 4.95
N SER A 74 -6.01 -10.27 5.36
CA SER A 74 -4.65 -10.20 4.81
C SER A 74 -3.82 -11.43 5.13
N THR A 75 -3.97 -12.02 6.32
CA THR A 75 -3.21 -13.21 6.72
C THR A 75 -3.55 -14.44 5.88
N SER A 76 -4.75 -14.54 5.28
CA SER A 76 -5.08 -15.66 4.39
C SER A 76 -4.30 -15.65 3.07
N PHE A 77 -3.61 -14.56 2.76
CA PHE A 77 -2.75 -14.44 1.57
C PHE A 77 -1.25 -14.58 1.91
N LEU A 78 -0.90 -14.77 3.18
CA LEU A 78 0.45 -15.10 3.58
C LEU A 78 0.70 -16.60 3.37
N THR A 79 1.79 -16.93 2.70
CA THR A 79 2.16 -18.31 2.40
C THR A 79 3.58 -18.60 2.83
N SER A 80 3.96 -19.88 2.82
CA SER A 80 5.34 -20.33 3.04
C SER A 80 5.99 -19.71 4.28
N ARG A 81 7.02 -18.87 4.13
CA ARG A 81 7.77 -18.28 5.25
C ARG A 81 6.94 -17.26 6.00
N ALA A 82 6.19 -16.41 5.29
CA ALA A 82 5.30 -15.44 5.91
C ALA A 82 4.10 -16.12 6.61
N GLY A 83 3.57 -17.19 6.02
CA GLY A 83 2.53 -18.01 6.64
C GLY A 83 2.99 -18.63 7.97
N LYS A 84 4.16 -19.29 7.98
CA LYS A 84 4.73 -19.86 9.20
C LYS A 84 4.96 -18.85 10.32
N TRP A 85 5.27 -17.61 9.98
CA TRP A 85 5.44 -16.55 10.96
C TRP A 85 4.13 -16.17 11.66
N ILE A 86 2.99 -16.21 10.95
CA ILE A 86 1.70 -15.81 11.52
C ILE A 86 0.99 -16.93 12.30
N GLU A 87 1.35 -18.19 12.06
CA GLU A 87 0.73 -19.38 12.67
C GLU A 87 0.58 -19.31 14.20
N PRO A 88 1.58 -18.87 15.00
CA PRO A 88 1.43 -18.77 16.45
C PRO A 88 0.32 -17.80 16.87
N TYR A 89 0.11 -16.73 16.12
CA TYR A 89 -0.95 -15.75 16.40
C TYR A 89 -2.33 -16.29 16.01
N LEU A 90 -2.41 -17.08 14.94
CA LEU A 90 -3.64 -17.77 14.55
C LEU A 90 -4.03 -18.88 15.53
N SER A 91 -3.08 -19.41 16.31
CA SER A 91 -3.35 -20.45 17.32
C SER A 91 -4.18 -19.93 18.50
N ASP A 92 -4.08 -18.63 18.80
CA ASP A 92 -4.92 -17.92 19.78
C ASP A 92 -5.80 -16.89 19.07
N ILE A 93 -6.52 -17.35 18.04
CA ILE A 93 -7.40 -16.49 17.24
C ILE A 93 -8.51 -15.84 18.08
N SER A 94 -8.91 -16.44 19.21
CA SER A 94 -9.92 -15.90 20.12
C SER A 94 -9.43 -14.75 20.98
N ASN A 95 -8.14 -14.40 20.94
CA ASN A 95 -7.60 -13.30 21.73
C ASN A 95 -8.27 -11.96 21.35
N GLU A 96 -8.82 -11.27 22.35
CA GLU A 96 -9.52 -9.99 22.18
C GLU A 96 -8.68 -8.78 22.61
N ASP A 97 -7.43 -8.99 23.06
CA ASP A 97 -6.54 -7.90 23.46
C ASP A 97 -6.29 -6.96 22.27
N PRO A 98 -6.57 -5.64 22.39
CA PRO A 98 -6.32 -4.67 21.32
C PRO A 98 -4.85 -4.55 20.91
N SER A 99 -3.93 -4.92 21.78
CA SER A 99 -2.48 -4.98 21.49
C SER A 99 -2.06 -6.27 20.80
N TYR A 100 -2.96 -7.25 20.70
CA TYR A 100 -2.71 -8.49 19.99
C TYR A 100 -2.59 -8.25 18.49
N LEU A 101 -1.64 -8.92 17.85
CA LEU A 101 -1.32 -8.74 16.43
C LEU A 101 -2.55 -8.84 15.53
N LEU A 102 -3.41 -9.83 15.76
CA LEU A 102 -4.59 -10.05 14.93
C LEU A 102 -5.67 -8.98 15.09
N ASN A 103 -5.58 -8.12 16.11
CA ASN A 103 -6.57 -7.07 16.39
C ASN A 103 -6.08 -5.67 16.00
N ASN A 104 -4.86 -5.53 15.48
CA ASN A 104 -4.23 -4.25 15.24
C ASN A 104 -3.53 -4.20 13.86
N TRP A 105 -4.10 -3.45 12.93
CA TRP A 105 -3.60 -3.37 11.55
C TRP A 105 -2.22 -2.72 11.47
N GLN A 106 -2.01 -1.64 12.23
CA GLN A 106 -0.74 -0.92 12.23
C GLN A 106 0.40 -1.79 12.77
N LEU A 107 0.15 -2.56 13.83
CA LEU A 107 1.12 -3.49 14.39
C LEU A 107 1.46 -4.60 13.39
N PHE A 108 0.43 -5.15 12.71
CA PHE A 108 0.60 -6.15 11.67
C PHE A 108 1.48 -5.64 10.52
N GLU A 109 1.17 -4.46 9.94
CA GLU A 109 1.98 -3.85 8.88
C GLU A 109 3.43 -3.63 9.36
N THR A 110 3.61 -3.05 10.55
CA THR A 110 4.92 -2.72 11.10
C THR A 110 5.81 -3.96 11.25
N LEU A 111 5.28 -5.04 11.83
CA LEU A 111 6.05 -6.28 11.98
C LEU A 111 6.32 -6.94 10.64
N LEU A 112 5.35 -6.90 9.71
CA LEU A 112 5.53 -7.48 8.38
C LEU A 112 6.66 -6.78 7.61
N PHE A 113 6.71 -5.44 7.63
CA PHE A 113 7.81 -4.66 7.05
C PHE A 113 9.14 -4.86 7.79
N THR A 114 9.11 -4.98 9.12
CA THR A 114 10.31 -5.23 9.91
C THR A 114 10.95 -6.58 9.57
N LEU A 115 10.14 -7.61 9.32
CA LEU A 115 10.60 -8.98 9.11
C LEU A 115 10.87 -9.32 7.64
N PHE A 116 10.10 -8.74 6.72
CA PHE A 116 10.11 -9.10 5.30
C PHE A 116 10.34 -7.93 4.35
N GLY A 117 10.41 -6.69 4.85
CA GLY A 117 10.75 -5.51 4.06
C GLY A 117 12.23 -5.46 3.70
N ASP A 118 12.58 -4.59 2.74
CA ASP A 118 13.97 -4.33 2.40
C ASP A 118 14.53 -3.26 3.37
N PRO A 119 15.50 -3.60 4.25
CA PRO A 119 16.07 -2.63 5.19
C PRO A 119 16.71 -1.41 4.50
N ASN A 120 17.03 -1.54 3.22
CA ASN A 120 17.65 -0.50 2.41
C ASN A 120 16.64 0.20 1.48
N GLU A 121 15.34 -0.04 1.59
CA GLU A 121 14.35 0.53 0.66
C GLU A 121 14.46 2.06 0.58
N VAL A 122 14.58 2.74 1.72
CA VAL A 122 14.77 4.19 1.79
C VAL A 122 16.08 4.61 1.10
N ARG A 123 17.21 3.98 1.44
CA ARG A 123 18.52 4.27 0.82
C ARG A 123 18.55 4.00 -0.68
N LYS A 124 17.87 2.95 -1.12
CA LYS A 124 17.76 2.57 -2.52
C LYS A 124 16.89 3.57 -3.27
N THR A 125 15.77 3.99 -2.68
CA THR A 125 14.88 5.03 -3.22
C THR A 125 15.58 6.38 -3.32
N GLU A 126 16.37 6.77 -2.31
CA GLU A 126 17.19 7.99 -2.36
C GLU A 126 18.24 7.92 -3.47
N LYS A 127 18.97 6.80 -3.58
CA LYS A 127 19.98 6.60 -4.63
C LYS A 127 19.38 6.56 -6.02
N GLU A 128 18.23 5.92 -6.20
CA GLU A 128 17.50 5.88 -7.46
C GLU A 128 16.92 7.25 -7.82
N SER A 129 16.40 8.00 -6.84
CA SER A 129 15.98 9.40 -7.02
C SER A 129 17.12 10.29 -7.50
N HIS A 130 18.31 10.18 -6.90
CA HIS A 130 19.48 10.94 -7.33
C HIS A 130 19.96 10.58 -8.74
N ASN A 131 19.68 9.36 -9.20
CA ASN A 131 20.08 8.89 -10.53
C ASN A 131 18.97 9.01 -11.59
N LEU A 132 17.75 9.39 -11.21
CA LEU A 132 16.62 9.53 -12.12
C LEU A 132 16.80 10.79 -12.99
N ARG A 133 17.46 10.62 -14.14
CA ARG A 133 17.55 11.61 -15.20
C ARG A 133 16.73 11.15 -16.40
N MET A 134 15.74 11.95 -16.77
CA MET A 134 15.03 11.77 -18.04
C MET A 134 16.04 11.95 -19.19
N LYS A 135 16.16 10.94 -20.06
CA LYS A 135 16.94 11.05 -21.29
C LYS A 135 16.08 11.71 -22.37
N GLU A 136 16.73 12.29 -23.37
CA GLU A 136 16.06 13.00 -24.49
C GLU A 136 15.07 12.13 -25.29
N SER A 137 15.22 10.80 -25.20
CA SER A 137 14.36 9.80 -25.84
C SER A 137 13.23 9.26 -24.96
N ASP A 138 13.17 9.61 -23.69
CA ASP A 138 12.23 9.00 -22.75
C ASP A 138 10.85 9.65 -22.86
N GLN A 139 9.80 8.84 -22.71
CA GLN A 139 8.44 9.38 -22.61
C GLN A 139 8.26 10.07 -21.26
N VAL A 140 7.80 11.33 -21.30
CA VAL A 140 7.53 12.18 -20.13
C VAL A 140 6.62 11.48 -19.11
N SER A 141 5.66 10.68 -19.58
CA SER A 141 4.72 9.92 -18.74
C SER A 141 5.41 8.87 -17.86
N LEU A 142 6.42 8.16 -18.37
CA LEU A 142 7.18 7.15 -17.61
C LEU A 142 8.04 7.81 -16.53
N TYR A 143 8.74 8.89 -16.90
CA TYR A 143 9.53 9.67 -15.95
C TYR A 143 8.68 10.23 -14.80
N ILE A 144 7.49 10.79 -15.10
CA ILE A 144 6.59 11.31 -14.06
C ILE A 144 6.08 10.19 -13.13
N ALA A 145 5.79 9.00 -13.66
CA ALA A 145 5.38 7.86 -12.85
C ALA A 145 6.52 7.40 -11.92
N ASP A 146 7.73 7.25 -12.44
CA ASP A 146 8.91 6.84 -11.66
C ASP A 146 9.26 7.86 -10.59
N PHE A 147 9.24 9.15 -10.92
CA PHE A 147 9.52 10.23 -9.97
C PHE A 147 8.51 10.28 -8.81
N ARG A 148 7.21 10.11 -9.11
CA ARG A 148 6.16 10.04 -8.07
C ARG A 148 6.33 8.81 -7.18
N SER A 149 6.70 7.67 -7.76
CA SER A 149 6.96 6.44 -7.02
C SER A 149 8.13 6.62 -6.03
N LEU A 150 9.21 7.27 -6.47
CA LEU A 150 10.39 7.54 -5.65
C LEU A 150 10.10 8.50 -4.49
N ILE A 151 9.42 9.63 -4.74
CA ILE A 151 9.08 10.57 -3.64
C ILE A 151 8.17 9.91 -2.61
N ALA A 152 7.21 9.08 -3.04
CA ALA A 152 6.32 8.37 -2.13
C ALA A 152 7.03 7.30 -1.29
N GLY A 153 8.23 6.86 -1.66
CA GLY A 153 9.06 5.94 -0.87
C GLY A 153 9.94 6.63 0.18
N ILE A 154 10.12 7.96 0.10
CA ILE A 154 10.97 8.74 1.03
C ILE A 154 10.14 9.28 2.23
N GLY A 155 8.82 9.32 2.11
CA GLY A 155 7.93 10.04 3.05
C GLY A 155 7.34 9.24 4.22
N TYR A 156 7.94 8.12 4.65
CA TYR A 156 7.49 7.33 5.81
C TYR A 156 8.58 7.23 6.88
#